data_AF-A0AAP0D519-F1
#
_entry.id   AF-A0AAP0D519-F1
#
_cell.length_a   1.000
_cell.length_b   1.000
_cell.length_c   1.000
_cell.angle_alpha   90.00
_cell.angle_beta   90.00
_cell.angle_gamma   90.00
#
_symmetry.space_group_name_H-M   'P 1'
#
loop_
_entity.id
_entity.type
_entity.pdbx_description
1 polymer ?
#
loop_
_entity_poly.entity_id
_entity_poly.type
_entity_poly.pdbx_seq_one_letter_code
_entity_poly.pdbx_strand_id
1 'polypeptide(L)'
;MKIPQGFSKKDDTRVCRLRKSLYGLKQASRNWNKKSTAALVKFGFTWSREDYSLFTHQENGQFVDILIYVDGIIITGNHEEKIQQTKDYLNAQFRIKDLRLLKYFLGIEVARTEDGMVLSQRKYTLDILEDSGMMGCRPSNFPMEQHLKLDKCLESHKTDSTQYRRLIGRLLYLQTTRPNIAYSANLLSQFVSDPRQEHMEVVTRILCYLKTMPGQGIFFLKGDDLSLVSYYDADWLGCQLSRRSRTGYVLLLGGAPIS
;
A
#
# COMPACT_ATOMS: atom_id res chain seq x y z
N MET A 1 3.69 -15.01 -27.56
CA MET A 1 4.60 -16.11 -27.18
C MET A 1 5.34 -16.55 -28.42
N LYS A 2 6.64 -16.84 -28.31
CA LYS A 2 7.43 -17.46 -29.38
C LYS A 2 7.63 -18.92 -29.04
N ILE A 3 7.69 -19.78 -30.06
CA ILE A 3 8.05 -21.19 -29.89
C ILE A 3 9.45 -21.25 -29.25
N PRO A 4 9.70 -22.14 -28.27
CA PRO A 4 11.01 -22.28 -27.65
C PRO A 4 12.11 -22.52 -28.69
N GLN A 5 13.28 -21.96 -28.44
CA GLN A 5 14.45 -22.10 -29.30
C GLN A 5 14.80 -23.59 -29.48
N GLY A 6 15.00 -24.03 -30.73
CA GLY A 6 15.24 -25.44 -31.08
C GLY A 6 13.99 -26.24 -31.51
N PHE A 7 12.78 -25.69 -31.34
CA PHE A 7 11.53 -26.33 -31.80
C PHE A 7 10.94 -25.68 -33.07
N SER A 8 11.46 -24.51 -33.46
CA SER A 8 11.02 -23.77 -34.65
C SER A 8 11.73 -24.24 -35.92
N LYS A 9 10.98 -24.52 -36.99
CA LYS A 9 11.51 -24.69 -38.35
C LYS A 9 11.32 -23.40 -39.17
N LYS A 10 12.05 -23.25 -40.29
CA LYS A 10 11.71 -22.22 -41.29
C LYS A 10 10.26 -22.47 -41.74
N ASP A 11 9.43 -21.43 -41.73
CA ASP A 11 8.00 -21.42 -42.10
C ASP A 11 7.02 -22.14 -41.15
N ASP A 12 7.34 -22.20 -39.85
CA ASP A 12 6.48 -22.83 -38.86
C ASP A 12 5.29 -21.96 -38.44
N THR A 13 4.06 -22.42 -38.72
CA THR A 13 2.79 -21.75 -38.37
C THR A 13 2.19 -22.19 -37.03
N ARG A 14 2.86 -23.11 -36.32
CA ARG A 14 2.35 -23.62 -35.04
C ARG A 14 2.31 -22.52 -33.99
N VAL A 15 1.32 -22.60 -33.12
CA VAL A 15 1.14 -21.66 -31.99
C VAL A 15 1.19 -22.40 -30.66
N CYS A 16 1.70 -21.74 -29.62
CA CYS A 16 1.73 -22.31 -28.28
C CYS A 16 0.33 -22.28 -27.66
N ARG A 17 -0.24 -23.45 -27.34
CA ARG A 17 -1.46 -23.54 -26.53
C ARG A 17 -1.11 -23.45 -25.05
N LEU A 18 -1.57 -22.37 -24.42
CA LEU A 18 -1.44 -22.19 -22.98
C LEU A 18 -2.31 -23.23 -22.23
N ARG A 19 -1.69 -24.07 -21.38
CA ARG A 19 -2.41 -25.04 -20.54
C ARG A 19 -2.71 -24.57 -19.12
N LYS A 20 -2.01 -23.54 -18.63
CA LYS A 20 -2.18 -22.93 -17.31
C LYS A 20 -2.11 -21.41 -17.44
N SER A 21 -2.85 -20.68 -16.61
CA SER A 21 -2.78 -19.22 -16.57
C SER A 21 -1.33 -18.73 -16.43
N LEU A 22 -0.93 -17.78 -17.27
CA LEU A 22 0.39 -17.16 -17.22
C LEU A 22 0.27 -15.75 -16.62
N TYR A 23 1.27 -15.36 -15.83
CA TYR A 23 1.39 -14.00 -15.34
C TYR A 23 1.29 -12.96 -16.47
N GLY A 24 0.64 -11.82 -16.18
CA GLY A 24 0.40 -10.76 -17.17
C GLY A 24 -0.85 -10.95 -18.05
N LEU A 25 -1.48 -12.13 -18.06
CA LEU A 25 -2.78 -12.28 -18.71
C LEU A 25 -3.88 -11.64 -17.84
N LYS A 26 -4.83 -10.94 -18.48
CA LYS A 26 -5.98 -10.30 -17.81
C LYS A 26 -6.75 -11.22 -16.85
N GLN A 27 -6.80 -12.52 -17.16
CA GLN A 27 -7.54 -13.52 -16.37
C GLN A 27 -6.68 -14.22 -15.32
N ALA A 28 -5.35 -14.06 -15.34
CA ALA A 28 -4.44 -14.85 -14.52
C ALA A 28 -4.66 -14.62 -13.03
N SER A 29 -4.73 -13.36 -12.59
CA SER A 29 -4.95 -13.03 -11.18
C SER A 29 -6.30 -13.55 -10.67
N ARG A 30 -7.35 -13.49 -11.50
CA ARG A 30 -8.67 -14.06 -11.17
C ARG A 30 -8.62 -15.58 -11.03
N ASN A 31 -7.94 -16.25 -11.95
CA ASN A 31 -7.81 -17.71 -11.91
C ASN A 31 -6.96 -18.17 -10.73
N TRP A 32 -5.91 -17.41 -10.41
CA TRP A 32 -5.10 -17.63 -9.21
C TRP A 32 -5.95 -17.50 -7.95
N ASN A 33 -6.64 -16.37 -7.76
CA ASN A 33 -7.52 -16.15 -6.61
C ASN A 33 -8.56 -17.27 -6.47
N LYS A 34 -9.27 -17.63 -7.55
CA LYS A 34 -10.22 -18.77 -7.53
C LYS A 34 -9.57 -20.08 -7.05
N LYS A 35 -8.35 -20.37 -7.53
CA LYS A 35 -7.65 -21.60 -7.20
C LYS A 35 -7.13 -21.59 -5.75
N SER A 36 -6.58 -20.48 -5.27
CA SER A 36 -6.10 -20.34 -3.89
C SER A 36 -7.25 -20.36 -2.90
N THR A 37 -8.34 -19.63 -3.17
CA THR A 37 -9.56 -19.64 -2.36
C THR A 37 -10.12 -21.06 -2.24
N ALA A 38 -10.29 -21.78 -3.35
CA ALA A 38 -10.81 -23.15 -3.31
C ALA A 38 -9.91 -24.12 -2.52
N ALA A 39 -8.59 -23.94 -2.58
CA ALA A 39 -7.65 -24.75 -1.80
C ALA A 39 -7.74 -24.46 -0.31
N LEU A 40 -7.74 -23.18 0.09
CA LEU A 40 -7.85 -22.78 1.49
C LEU A 40 -9.18 -23.18 2.13
N VAL A 41 -10.29 -22.99 1.41
CA VAL A 41 -11.61 -23.43 1.86
C VAL A 41 -11.65 -24.95 2.06
N LYS A 42 -11.06 -25.72 1.12
CA LYS A 42 -10.94 -27.17 1.26
C LYS A 42 -10.06 -27.58 2.46
N PHE A 43 -9.09 -26.75 2.82
CA PHE A 43 -8.20 -26.97 3.96
C PHE A 43 -8.80 -26.53 5.31
N GLY A 44 -10.02 -25.99 5.32
CA GLY A 44 -10.76 -25.65 6.53
C GLY A 44 -10.77 -24.16 6.88
N PHE A 45 -10.25 -23.28 6.02
CA PHE A 45 -10.34 -21.84 6.23
C PHE A 45 -11.70 -21.29 5.79
N THR A 46 -12.21 -20.33 6.54
CA THR A 46 -13.39 -19.54 6.18
C THR A 46 -12.96 -18.29 5.43
N TRP A 47 -13.52 -18.08 4.24
CA TRP A 47 -13.26 -16.89 3.44
C TRP A 47 -14.11 -15.71 3.95
N SER A 48 -13.47 -14.57 4.23
CA SER A 48 -14.17 -13.38 4.73
C SER A 48 -14.99 -12.70 3.62
N ARG A 49 -16.17 -12.19 4.00
CA ARG A 49 -17.02 -11.36 3.13
C ARG A 49 -16.73 -9.88 3.24
N GLU A 50 -16.11 -9.46 4.34
CA GLU A 50 -15.72 -8.07 4.60
C GLU A 50 -14.40 -7.72 3.90
N ASP A 51 -13.48 -8.69 3.82
CA ASP A 51 -12.26 -8.59 3.02
C ASP A 51 -12.02 -9.89 2.24
N TYR A 52 -12.16 -9.84 0.92
CA TYR A 52 -11.98 -10.99 0.04
C TYR A 52 -10.54 -11.52 -0.04
N SER A 53 -9.59 -10.80 0.55
CA SER A 53 -8.19 -11.22 0.69
C SER A 53 -7.94 -12.01 1.97
N LEU A 54 -8.87 -11.97 2.93
CA LEU A 54 -8.72 -12.54 4.27
C LEU A 54 -9.40 -13.92 4.39
N PHE A 55 -8.68 -14.84 5.01
CA PHE A 55 -9.14 -16.18 5.36
C PHE A 55 -8.82 -16.46 6.81
N THR A 56 -9.81 -16.96 7.55
CA THR A 56 -9.67 -17.22 8.99
C THR A 56 -10.00 -18.68 9.28
N HIS A 57 -9.14 -19.31 10.06
CA HIS A 57 -9.40 -20.61 10.69
C HIS A 57 -9.45 -20.39 12.19
N GLN A 58 -10.54 -20.77 12.85
CA GLN A 58 -10.68 -20.62 14.30
C GLN A 58 -11.25 -21.90 14.90
N GLU A 59 -10.59 -22.42 15.94
CA GLU A 59 -10.98 -23.64 16.64
C GLU A 59 -10.47 -23.57 18.09
N ASN A 60 -11.33 -23.85 19.09
CA ASN A 60 -10.94 -23.93 20.51
C ASN A 60 -10.12 -22.72 21.04
N GLY A 61 -10.44 -21.50 20.61
CA GLY A 61 -9.72 -20.28 21.01
C GLY A 61 -8.37 -20.06 20.29
N GLN A 62 -7.96 -21.00 19.45
CA GLN A 62 -6.86 -20.85 18.52
C GLN A 62 -7.36 -20.28 17.20
N PHE A 63 -6.58 -19.38 16.61
CA PHE A 63 -6.88 -18.81 15.30
C PHE A 63 -5.63 -18.73 14.44
N VAL A 64 -5.84 -18.86 13.13
CA VAL A 64 -4.87 -18.59 12.09
C VAL A 64 -5.56 -17.76 11.01
N ASP A 65 -4.97 -16.62 10.68
CA ASP A 65 -5.39 -15.76 9.59
C ASP A 65 -4.39 -15.83 8.44
N ILE A 66 -4.93 -15.84 7.24
CA ILE A 66 -4.18 -15.73 5.99
C ILE A 66 -4.69 -14.53 5.23
N LEU A 67 -3.80 -13.62 4.89
CA LEU A 67 -4.07 -12.52 3.97
C LEU A 67 -3.35 -12.79 2.64
N ILE A 68 -4.10 -12.83 1.54
CA ILE A 68 -3.57 -13.04 0.19
C ILE A 68 -3.73 -11.77 -0.64
N TYR A 69 -2.62 -11.18 -1.06
CA TYR A 69 -2.60 -10.12 -2.07
C TYR A 69 -1.81 -10.57 -3.29
N VAL A 70 -2.52 -10.83 -4.39
CA VAL A 70 -1.94 -11.40 -5.62
C VAL A 70 -1.14 -12.66 -5.27
N ASP A 71 0.19 -12.63 -5.38
CA ASP A 71 1.12 -13.72 -5.10
C ASP A 71 1.75 -13.64 -3.70
N GLY A 72 1.56 -12.53 -2.99
CA GLY A 72 1.96 -12.36 -1.60
C GLY A 72 0.97 -13.01 -0.65
N ILE A 73 1.49 -13.76 0.33
CA ILE A 73 0.72 -14.42 1.38
C ILE A 73 1.32 -14.04 2.73
N ILE A 74 0.50 -13.46 3.62
CA ILE A 74 0.81 -13.29 5.04
C ILE A 74 0.03 -14.35 5.80
N ILE A 75 0.69 -15.02 6.74
CA ILE A 75 0.07 -15.96 7.66
C ILE A 75 0.42 -15.48 9.08
N THR A 76 -0.59 -15.36 9.94
CA THR A 76 -0.45 -14.96 11.33
C THR A 76 -1.45 -15.73 12.19
N GLY A 77 -1.26 -15.77 13.50
CA GLY A 77 -2.14 -16.49 14.41
C GLY A 77 -1.46 -16.82 15.73
N ASN A 78 -2.22 -17.42 16.64
CA ASN A 78 -1.72 -17.87 17.95
C ASN A 78 -1.45 -19.39 18.02
N HIS A 79 -1.51 -20.10 16.88
CA HIS A 79 -1.30 -21.54 16.79
C HIS A 79 -0.19 -21.91 15.79
N GLU A 80 1.04 -22.03 16.29
CA GLU A 80 2.24 -22.21 15.46
C GLU A 80 2.20 -23.52 14.63
N GLU A 81 1.73 -24.62 15.22
CA GLU A 81 1.61 -25.89 14.49
C GLU A 81 0.65 -25.77 13.29
N LYS A 82 -0.51 -25.15 13.47
CA LYS A 82 -1.47 -24.92 12.38
C LYS A 82 -0.90 -23.98 11.32
N ILE A 83 -0.12 -22.97 11.71
CA ILE A 83 0.64 -22.12 10.77
C ILE A 83 1.59 -22.97 9.93
N GLN A 84 2.36 -23.86 10.56
CA GLN A 84 3.30 -24.74 9.86
C GLN A 84 2.58 -25.71 8.92
N GLN A 85 1.51 -26.37 9.38
CA GLN A 85 0.66 -27.23 8.55
C GLN A 85 0.10 -26.48 7.33
N THR A 86 -0.31 -25.22 7.53
CA THR A 86 -0.81 -24.35 6.46
C THR A 86 0.29 -24.04 5.43
N LYS A 87 1.50 -23.72 5.89
CA LYS A 87 2.65 -23.50 4.99
C LYS A 87 2.97 -24.74 4.17
N ASP A 88 3.00 -25.91 4.81
CA ASP A 88 3.29 -27.18 4.15
C ASP A 88 2.22 -27.53 3.11
N TYR A 89 0.94 -27.33 3.46
CA TYR A 89 -0.18 -27.50 2.53
C TYR A 89 -0.07 -26.57 1.31
N LEU A 90 0.17 -25.28 1.53
CA LEU A 90 0.32 -24.31 0.45
C LEU A 90 1.56 -24.62 -0.42
N ASN A 91 2.65 -25.08 0.19
CA ASN A 91 3.85 -25.48 -0.54
C ASN A 91 3.61 -26.72 -1.40
N ALA A 92 2.90 -27.72 -0.88
CA ALA A 92 2.53 -28.91 -1.66
C ALA A 92 1.62 -28.56 -2.85
N GLN A 93 0.69 -27.61 -2.70
CA GLN A 93 -0.24 -27.23 -3.77
C GLN A 93 0.37 -26.27 -4.80
N PHE A 94 1.15 -25.29 -4.35
CA PHE A 94 1.54 -24.13 -5.17
C PHE A 94 3.04 -23.89 -5.26
N ARG A 95 3.86 -24.63 -4.52
CA ARG A 95 5.32 -24.43 -4.42
C ARG A 95 5.68 -23.00 -4.00
N ILE A 96 5.26 -22.64 -2.80
CA ILE A 96 5.53 -21.32 -2.22
C ILE A 96 6.96 -21.25 -1.66
N LYS A 97 7.48 -20.03 -1.54
CA LYS A 97 8.75 -19.77 -0.85
C LYS A 97 8.45 -19.14 0.50
N ASP A 98 8.83 -19.80 1.59
CA ASP A 98 8.75 -19.20 2.92
C ASP A 98 9.87 -18.15 3.10
N LEU A 99 9.46 -16.89 3.31
CA LEU A 99 10.35 -15.76 3.54
C LEU A 99 10.62 -15.52 5.04
N ARG A 100 10.16 -16.44 5.90
CA ARG A 100 10.19 -16.36 7.36
C ARG A 100 9.39 -15.15 7.86
N LEU A 101 9.84 -14.56 8.96
CA LEU A 101 9.22 -13.39 9.57
C LEU A 101 9.02 -12.27 8.54
N LEU A 102 7.82 -11.70 8.54
CA LEU A 102 7.45 -10.57 7.70
C LEU A 102 8.43 -9.42 7.90
N LYS A 103 9.12 -9.03 6.83
CA LYS A 103 10.05 -7.88 6.77
C LYS A 103 9.62 -6.84 5.74
N TYR A 104 8.91 -7.28 4.69
CA TYR A 104 8.48 -6.41 3.61
C TYR A 104 7.21 -6.97 2.96
N PHE A 105 6.20 -6.13 2.76
CA PHE A 105 4.98 -6.50 2.05
C PHE A 105 4.36 -5.25 1.43
N LEU A 106 4.02 -5.31 0.13
CA LEU A 106 3.41 -4.20 -0.61
C LEU A 106 4.07 -2.85 -0.29
N GLY A 107 5.36 -2.70 -0.59
CA GLY A 107 6.02 -1.41 -0.37
C GLY A 107 6.33 -1.07 1.10
N ILE A 108 5.75 -1.78 2.07
CA ILE A 108 5.86 -1.49 3.51
C ILE A 108 6.94 -2.39 4.12
N GLU A 109 7.89 -1.75 4.78
CA GLU A 109 8.94 -2.36 5.59
C GLU A 109 8.43 -2.56 7.01
N VAL A 110 8.68 -3.76 7.55
CA VAL A 110 8.25 -4.17 8.88
C VAL A 110 9.50 -4.43 9.72
N ALA A 111 9.71 -3.60 10.73
CA ALA A 111 10.77 -3.77 11.71
C ALA A 111 10.15 -4.18 13.05
N ARG A 112 10.70 -5.21 13.71
CA ARG A 112 10.27 -5.62 15.06
C ARG A 112 11.32 -5.19 16.09
N THR A 113 10.86 -4.68 17.21
CA THR A 113 11.67 -4.32 18.39
C THR A 113 11.17 -5.11 19.59
N GLU A 114 11.87 -5.03 20.73
CA GLU A 114 11.41 -5.64 21.98
C GLU A 114 10.08 -5.03 22.45
N ASP A 115 9.92 -3.73 22.21
CA ASP A 115 8.75 -2.94 22.58
C ASP A 115 7.58 -3.03 21.60
N GLY A 116 7.75 -3.58 20.39
CA GLY A 116 6.69 -3.54 19.38
C GLY A 116 7.14 -3.75 17.94
N MET A 117 6.44 -3.09 17.03
CA MET A 117 6.66 -3.19 15.58
C MET A 117 6.52 -1.83 14.90
N VAL A 118 7.42 -1.51 13.98
CA VAL A 118 7.38 -0.29 13.16
C VAL A 118 7.03 -0.66 11.73
N LEU A 119 5.99 -0.03 11.18
CA LEU A 119 5.66 -0.04 9.76
C LEU A 119 6.19 1.23 9.11
N SER A 120 7.06 1.10 8.11
CA SER A 120 7.67 2.25 7.44
C SER A 120 7.79 2.02 5.94
N GLN A 121 8.06 3.08 5.19
CA GLN A 121 8.26 3.03 3.75
C GLN A 121 9.54 3.79 3.38
N ARG A 122 10.66 3.46 4.05
CA ARG A 122 11.92 4.21 3.91
C ARG A 122 12.44 4.14 2.49
N LYS A 123 12.57 2.93 1.95
CA LYS A 123 13.03 2.75 0.56
C LYS A 123 12.14 3.51 -0.40
N TYR A 124 10.82 3.38 -0.27
CA TYR A 124 9.88 4.06 -1.15
C TYR A 124 10.00 5.59 -1.07
N THR A 125 10.24 6.14 0.12
CA THR A 125 10.45 7.57 0.33
C THR A 125 11.74 8.04 -0.33
N LEU A 126 12.83 7.26 -0.21
CA LEU A 126 14.10 7.55 -0.89
C LEU A 126 13.94 7.47 -2.42
N ASP A 127 13.24 6.47 -2.93
CA ASP A 127 12.94 6.34 -4.36
C ASP A 127 12.11 7.54 -4.86
N ILE A 128 11.24 8.13 -4.03
CA ILE A 128 10.48 9.35 -4.39
C ILE A 128 11.45 10.52 -4.54
N LEU A 129 12.35 10.69 -3.57
CA LEU A 129 13.30 11.80 -3.54
C LEU A 129 14.34 11.68 -4.68
N GLU A 130 14.79 10.47 -5.00
CA GLU A 130 15.73 10.21 -6.09
C GLU A 130 15.08 10.50 -7.45
N ASP A 131 13.91 9.91 -7.73
CA ASP A 131 13.19 10.09 -9.00
C ASP A 131 12.77 11.54 -9.28
N SER A 132 12.61 12.34 -8.22
CA SER A 132 12.24 13.75 -8.31
C SER A 132 13.43 14.72 -8.29
N GLY A 133 14.66 14.21 -8.15
CA GLY A 133 15.85 15.05 -8.02
C GLY A 133 15.95 15.80 -6.69
N MET A 134 15.17 15.39 -5.68
CA MET A 134 15.05 16.06 -4.38
C MET A 134 16.00 15.51 -3.31
N MET A 135 16.91 14.58 -3.64
CA MET A 135 17.91 14.07 -2.70
C MET A 135 18.81 15.18 -2.12
N GLY A 136 19.06 16.25 -2.88
CA GLY A 136 19.88 17.39 -2.48
C GLY A 136 19.13 18.54 -1.79
N CYS A 137 17.79 18.48 -1.67
CA CYS A 137 17.01 19.64 -1.24
C CYS A 137 17.24 20.04 0.23
N ARG A 138 16.96 21.30 0.59
CA ARG A 138 16.99 21.71 2.00
C ARG A 138 15.76 21.15 2.73
N PRO A 139 15.93 20.44 3.87
CA PRO A 139 14.80 19.90 4.61
C PRO A 139 13.81 20.96 5.09
N SER A 140 12.52 20.61 5.14
CA SER A 140 11.46 21.43 5.72
C SER A 140 10.98 20.81 7.05
N ASN A 141 10.63 21.65 8.02
CA ASN A 141 10.14 21.19 9.33
C ASN A 141 8.66 20.80 9.31
N PHE A 142 7.91 21.24 8.29
CA PHE A 142 6.49 20.97 8.14
C PHE A 142 6.12 20.74 6.66
N PRO A 143 5.08 19.93 6.39
CA PRO A 143 4.72 19.54 5.03
C PRO A 143 4.05 20.67 4.22
N MET A 144 3.27 21.53 4.86
CA MET A 144 2.47 22.58 4.24
C MET A 144 2.25 23.74 5.22
N GLU A 145 2.20 24.98 4.70
CA GLU A 145 1.89 26.17 5.50
C GLU A 145 0.48 26.08 6.09
N GLN A 146 0.32 26.56 7.33
CA GLN A 146 -1.00 26.66 7.94
C GLN A 146 -1.87 27.67 7.18
N HIS A 147 -3.16 27.35 7.05
CA HIS A 147 -4.15 28.19 6.35
C HIS A 147 -3.84 28.49 4.87
N LEU A 148 -2.93 27.72 4.25
CA LEU A 148 -2.68 27.82 2.82
C LEU A 148 -3.97 27.54 2.04
N LYS A 149 -4.40 28.53 1.27
CA LYS A 149 -5.57 28.47 0.41
C LYS A 149 -5.10 28.29 -1.03
N LEU A 150 -5.34 27.10 -1.57
CA LEU A 150 -5.09 26.79 -2.97
C LEU A 150 -6.38 26.96 -3.76
N ASP A 151 -6.30 27.69 -4.88
CA ASP A 151 -7.36 27.82 -5.86
C ASP A 151 -6.92 27.18 -7.19
N LYS A 152 -7.57 27.51 -8.31
CA LYS A 152 -7.18 26.94 -9.61
C LYS A 152 -5.89 27.53 -10.19
N CYS A 153 -5.39 28.63 -9.64
CA CYS A 153 -4.24 29.40 -10.11
C CYS A 153 -4.23 29.56 -11.64
N LEU A 154 -5.35 29.99 -12.23
CA LEU A 154 -5.52 29.98 -13.70
C LEU A 154 -4.52 30.88 -14.42
N GLU A 155 -4.12 31.97 -13.77
CA GLU A 155 -3.15 32.96 -14.26
C GLU A 155 -1.70 32.47 -14.17
N SER A 156 -1.44 31.38 -13.45
CA SER A 156 -0.09 30.88 -13.28
C SER A 156 0.31 29.88 -14.35
N HIS A 157 1.62 29.69 -14.47
CA HIS A 157 2.19 28.77 -15.42
C HIS A 157 1.72 27.34 -15.17
N LYS A 158 1.36 26.66 -16.26
CA LYS A 158 1.05 25.23 -16.23
C LYS A 158 2.30 24.45 -15.85
N THR A 159 2.11 23.43 -15.03
CA THR A 159 3.15 22.46 -14.71
C THR A 159 2.95 21.16 -15.50
N ASP A 160 3.96 20.31 -15.57
CA ASP A 160 3.83 19.00 -16.20
C ASP A 160 2.83 18.14 -15.40
N SER A 161 1.65 17.93 -16.00
CA SER A 161 0.59 17.17 -15.39
C SER A 161 0.98 15.70 -15.17
N THR A 162 1.84 15.13 -16.00
CA THR A 162 2.28 13.74 -15.86
C THR A 162 3.17 13.57 -14.64
N GLN A 163 4.16 14.45 -14.49
CA GLN A 163 5.03 14.47 -13.31
C GLN A 163 4.23 14.71 -12.03
N TYR A 164 3.33 15.71 -12.04
CA TYR A 164 2.48 16.02 -10.90
C TYR A 164 1.61 14.83 -10.49
N ARG A 165 0.89 14.21 -11.44
CA ARG A 165 0.04 13.03 -11.19
C ARG A 165 0.84 11.86 -10.63
N ARG A 166 2.04 11.61 -11.15
CA ARG A 166 2.94 10.56 -10.63
C ARG A 166 3.31 10.85 -9.18
N LEU A 167 3.72 12.08 -8.84
CA LEU A 167 4.10 12.44 -7.47
C LEU A 167 2.92 12.35 -6.50
N ILE A 168 1.76 12.89 -6.85
CA ILE A 168 0.56 12.79 -6.01
C ILE A 168 0.17 11.33 -5.79
N GLY A 169 0.19 10.48 -6.82
CA GLY A 169 -0.08 9.05 -6.67
C GLY A 169 0.87 8.37 -5.67
N ARG A 170 2.15 8.74 -5.69
CA ARG A 170 3.14 8.21 -4.73
C ARG A 170 2.92 8.74 -3.31
N LEU A 171 2.58 10.02 -3.16
CA LEU A 171 2.29 10.61 -1.84
C LEU A 171 1.02 10.03 -1.22
N LEU A 172 -0.03 9.79 -2.02
CA LEU A 172 -1.26 9.13 -1.59
C LEU A 172 -1.02 7.69 -1.14
N TYR A 173 -0.04 7.00 -1.72
CA TYR A 173 0.34 5.67 -1.25
C TYR A 173 1.23 5.73 0.02
N LEU A 174 2.12 6.72 0.10
CA LEU A 174 3.00 6.91 1.25
C LEU A 174 2.24 7.29 2.53
N GLN A 175 1.07 7.93 2.40
CA GLN A 175 0.28 8.35 3.57
C GLN A 175 -0.13 7.17 4.48
N THR A 176 -0.15 5.93 3.97
CA THR A 176 -0.42 4.71 4.76
C THR A 176 0.55 4.53 5.93
N THR A 177 1.81 4.97 5.81
CA THR A 177 2.77 4.97 6.93
C THR A 177 3.18 6.39 7.37
N ARG A 178 2.67 7.42 6.69
CA ARG A 178 2.95 8.83 6.90
C ARG A 178 1.64 9.64 7.02
N PRO A 179 0.81 9.40 8.05
CA PRO A 179 -0.48 10.10 8.18
C PRO A 179 -0.34 11.63 8.28
N ASN A 180 0.81 12.11 8.75
CA ASN A 180 1.17 13.53 8.80
C ASN A 180 1.21 14.25 7.44
N ILE A 181 1.30 13.55 6.31
CA ILE A 181 1.19 14.16 4.98
C ILE A 181 -0.19 13.97 4.34
N ALA A 182 -1.09 13.19 4.96
CA ALA A 182 -2.37 12.80 4.37
C ALA A 182 -3.22 14.02 3.98
N TYR A 183 -3.32 15.01 4.87
CA TYR A 183 -4.03 16.26 4.57
C TYR A 183 -3.50 16.94 3.31
N SER A 184 -2.17 17.09 3.22
CA SER A 184 -1.52 17.83 2.14
C SER A 184 -1.66 17.08 0.81
N ALA A 185 -1.45 15.76 0.82
CA ALA A 185 -1.60 14.92 -0.37
C ALA A 185 -3.04 14.90 -0.90
N ASN A 186 -4.04 14.81 -0.02
CA ASN A 186 -5.46 14.83 -0.39
C ASN A 186 -5.95 16.21 -0.84
N LEU A 187 -5.37 17.30 -0.33
CA LEU A 187 -5.67 18.64 -0.86
C LEU A 187 -5.15 18.78 -2.30
N LEU A 188 -3.89 18.40 -2.51
CA LEU A 188 -3.21 18.53 -3.80
C LEU A 188 -3.78 17.58 -4.88
N SER A 189 -4.37 16.45 -4.48
CA SER A 189 -5.00 15.51 -5.42
C SER A 189 -6.20 16.11 -6.18
N GLN A 190 -6.81 17.17 -5.67
CA GLN A 190 -7.92 17.88 -6.33
C GLN A 190 -7.48 18.59 -7.62
N PHE A 191 -6.19 18.87 -7.77
CA PHE A 191 -5.63 19.62 -8.90
C PHE A 191 -4.94 18.73 -9.95
N VAL A 192 -5.08 17.40 -9.85
CA VAL A 192 -4.45 16.39 -10.72
C VAL A 192 -4.78 16.56 -12.21
N SER A 193 -5.93 17.14 -12.53
CA SER A 193 -6.40 17.34 -13.92
C SER A 193 -5.71 18.50 -14.64
N ASP A 194 -5.50 19.63 -13.96
CA ASP A 194 -4.87 20.85 -14.50
C ASP A 194 -3.99 21.51 -13.43
N PRO A 195 -2.85 20.88 -13.07
CA PRO A 195 -1.97 21.40 -12.02
C PRO A 195 -1.20 22.63 -12.49
N ARG A 196 -0.76 23.42 -11.51
CA ARG A 196 -0.14 24.73 -11.67
C ARG A 196 1.14 24.82 -10.87
N GLN A 197 1.94 25.84 -11.16
CA GLN A 197 3.25 26.00 -10.54
C GLN A 197 3.17 26.07 -9.00
N GLU A 198 2.20 26.78 -8.45
CA GLU A 198 1.94 26.90 -7.02
C GLU A 198 1.61 25.53 -6.41
N HIS A 199 0.83 24.71 -7.10
CA HIS A 199 0.55 23.34 -6.65
C HIS A 199 1.83 22.50 -6.59
N MET A 200 2.70 22.64 -7.60
CA MET A 200 3.97 21.91 -7.67
C MET A 200 4.98 22.38 -6.62
N GLU A 201 4.99 23.67 -6.27
CA GLU A 201 5.81 24.21 -5.18
C GLU A 201 5.43 23.59 -3.83
N VAL A 202 4.14 23.41 -3.57
CA VAL A 202 3.68 22.72 -2.35
C VAL A 202 4.06 21.24 -2.38
N VAL A 203 3.93 20.54 -3.51
CA VAL A 203 4.44 19.16 -3.66
C VAL A 203 5.93 19.10 -3.33
N THR A 204 6.71 20.02 -3.90
CA THR A 204 8.16 20.13 -3.69
C THR A 204 8.48 20.32 -2.21
N ARG A 205 7.69 21.13 -1.49
CA ARG A 205 7.84 21.32 -0.05
C ARG A 205 7.57 20.05 0.76
N ILE A 206 6.56 19.26 0.39
CA ILE A 206 6.30 17.95 1.02
C ILE A 206 7.51 17.04 0.84
N LEU A 207 8.14 17.04 -0.34
CA LEU A 207 9.36 16.26 -0.58
C LEU A 207 10.53 16.74 0.31
N CYS A 208 10.72 18.05 0.46
CA CYS A 208 11.67 18.61 1.43
C CYS A 208 11.37 18.18 2.87
N TYR A 209 10.10 18.08 3.24
CA TYR A 209 9.69 17.60 4.57
C TYR A 209 9.98 16.10 4.76
N LEU A 210 9.69 15.27 3.76
CA LEU A 210 9.96 13.84 3.80
C LEU A 210 11.46 13.54 3.91
N LYS A 211 12.31 14.40 3.32
CA LYS A 211 13.77 14.28 3.44
C LYS A 211 14.27 14.37 4.88
N THR A 212 13.59 15.09 5.77
CA THR A 212 14.01 15.24 7.17
C THR A 212 14.11 13.89 7.88
N MET A 213 13.12 13.01 7.67
CA MET A 213 13.09 11.67 8.27
C MET A 213 12.50 10.64 7.31
N PRO A 214 13.29 10.13 6.34
CA PRO A 214 12.77 9.22 5.31
C PRO A 214 12.29 7.88 5.87
N GLY A 215 12.83 7.45 7.01
CA GLY A 215 12.46 6.19 7.68
C GLY A 215 11.40 6.34 8.76
N GLN A 216 10.77 7.51 8.89
CA GLN A 216 9.68 7.68 9.84
C GLN A 216 8.49 6.79 9.43
N GLY A 217 7.86 6.17 10.42
CA GLY A 217 6.76 5.23 10.22
C GLY A 217 5.80 5.22 11.42
N ILE A 218 4.94 4.21 11.45
CA ILE A 218 3.95 3.99 12.50
C ILE A 218 4.48 2.92 13.45
N PHE A 219 4.53 3.23 14.74
CA PHE A 219 4.91 2.29 15.78
C PHE A 219 3.66 1.69 16.43
N PHE A 220 3.59 0.37 16.42
CA PHE A 220 2.62 -0.44 17.13
C PHE A 220 3.28 -0.96 18.40
N LEU A 221 2.82 -0.49 19.55
CA LEU A 221 3.30 -0.95 20.85
C LEU A 221 2.89 -2.41 21.05
N LYS A 222 3.80 -3.22 21.60
CA LYS A 222 3.49 -4.55 22.07
C LYS A 222 2.64 -4.44 23.33
N GLY A 223 1.44 -5.01 23.29
CA GLY A 223 0.56 -5.06 24.45
C GLY A 223 -0.76 -5.72 24.11
N ASP A 224 -1.58 -5.89 25.14
CA ASP A 224 -2.92 -6.48 25.03
C ASP A 224 -4.00 -5.43 24.79
N ASP A 225 -3.64 -4.13 24.86
CA ASP A 225 -4.57 -3.04 24.58
C ASP A 225 -4.81 -2.91 23.08
N LEU A 226 -5.94 -3.47 22.65
CA LEU A 226 -6.50 -3.35 21.31
C LEU A 226 -7.68 -2.36 21.29
N SER A 227 -7.67 -1.35 22.17
CA SER A 227 -8.68 -0.30 22.16
C SER A 227 -8.67 0.44 20.83
N LEU A 228 -9.87 0.59 20.27
CA LEU A 228 -10.09 1.35 19.05
C LEU A 228 -10.62 2.73 19.43
N VAL A 229 -9.83 3.77 19.18
CA VAL A 229 -10.19 5.17 19.45
C VAL A 229 -10.31 5.91 18.14
N SER A 230 -11.44 6.60 17.94
CA SER A 230 -11.69 7.40 16.76
C SER A 230 -11.75 8.88 17.12
N TYR A 231 -10.99 9.69 16.38
CA TYR A 231 -11.12 11.13 16.35
C TYR A 231 -11.70 11.52 15.00
N TYR A 232 -12.64 12.46 15.01
CA TYR A 232 -13.25 12.98 13.80
C TYR A 232 -13.45 14.48 13.95
N ASP A 233 -13.28 15.19 12.85
CA ASP A 233 -13.52 16.62 12.75
C ASP A 233 -14.04 16.95 11.35
N ALA A 234 -14.82 18.01 11.23
CA ALA A 234 -15.35 18.46 9.96
C ALA A 234 -15.30 19.99 9.87
N ASP A 235 -14.82 20.48 8.74
CA ASP A 235 -14.88 21.91 8.45
C ASP A 235 -16.23 22.29 7.80
N TRP A 236 -16.56 23.59 7.86
CA TRP A 236 -17.72 24.15 7.16
C TRP A 236 -17.28 24.95 5.94
N LEU A 237 -17.73 24.53 4.76
CA LEU A 237 -17.40 25.15 3.46
C LEU A 237 -15.88 25.32 3.24
N GLY A 238 -15.04 24.40 3.77
CA GLY A 238 -13.59 24.54 3.77
C GLY A 238 -12.94 24.55 2.38
N CYS A 239 -13.54 23.86 1.40
CA CYS A 239 -13.10 23.96 0.02
C CYS A 239 -13.51 25.32 -0.59
N GLN A 240 -12.54 26.17 -0.91
CA GLN A 240 -12.82 27.49 -1.48
C GLN A 240 -13.51 27.43 -2.85
N LEU A 241 -13.23 26.39 -3.64
CA LEU A 241 -13.74 26.24 -5.00
C LEU A 241 -15.19 25.75 -5.02
N SER A 242 -15.47 24.66 -4.29
CA SER A 242 -16.78 24.02 -4.34
C SER A 242 -17.68 24.37 -3.15
N ARG A 243 -17.15 25.08 -2.15
CA ARG A 243 -17.81 25.32 -0.84
C ARG A 243 -18.28 24.04 -0.17
N ARG A 244 -17.61 22.91 -0.45
CA ARG A 244 -17.92 21.64 0.22
C ARG A 244 -17.15 21.58 1.53
N SER A 245 -17.83 21.09 2.55
CA SER A 245 -17.21 20.67 3.80
C SER A 245 -16.30 19.47 3.57
N ARG A 246 -15.30 19.35 4.43
CA ARG A 246 -14.38 18.23 4.45
C ARG A 246 -14.32 17.63 5.85
N THR A 247 -14.47 16.33 5.89
CA THR A 247 -14.33 15.53 7.11
C THR A 247 -12.93 14.92 7.14
N GLY A 248 -12.28 15.04 8.30
CA GLY A 248 -11.07 14.29 8.64
C GLY A 248 -11.38 13.33 9.77
N TYR A 249 -10.74 12.18 9.77
CA TYR A 249 -10.78 11.26 10.89
C TYR A 249 -9.44 10.55 11.05
N VAL A 250 -9.17 10.08 12.26
CA VAL A 250 -8.04 9.23 12.58
C VAL A 250 -8.54 8.10 13.48
N LEU A 251 -8.29 6.87 13.09
CA LEU A 251 -8.54 5.68 13.90
C LEU A 251 -7.22 5.22 14.50
N LEU A 252 -7.19 5.08 15.82
CA LEU A 252 -6.06 4.55 16.58
C LEU A 252 -6.42 3.17 17.13
N LEU A 253 -5.52 2.21 16.96
CA LEU A 253 -5.58 0.89 17.59
C LEU A 253 -4.41 0.78 18.57
N GLY A 254 -4.69 0.67 19.87
CA GLY A 254 -3.64 0.65 20.90
C GLY A 254 -2.72 1.88 20.82
N GLY A 255 -3.30 3.05 20.48
CA GLY A 255 -2.59 4.31 20.28
C GLY A 255 -1.90 4.51 18.91
N ALA A 256 -1.83 3.48 18.06
CA ALA A 256 -1.20 3.56 16.74
C ALA A 256 -2.23 3.86 15.62
N PRO A 257 -1.97 4.81 14.70
CA PRO A 257 -2.89 5.10 13.60
C PRO A 257 -3.02 3.94 12.60
N ILE A 258 -4.26 3.60 12.23
CA ILE A 258 -4.60 2.52 11.28
C ILE A 258 -5.52 2.96 10.13
N SER A 259 -6.01 4.19 10.13
CA SER A 259 -6.86 4.80 9.09
C SER A 259 -6.05 5.54 8.03
#